data_AF-A0A815JW86-F1
#
_entry.id   AF-A0A815JW86-F1
#
_cell.length_a   1.000
_cell.length_b   1.000
_cell.length_c   1.000
_cell.angle_alpha   90.00
_cell.angle_beta   90.00
_cell.angle_gamma   90.00
#
_symmetry.space_group_name_H-M   'P 1'
#
loop_
_entity.id
_entity.type
_entity.pdbx_description
1 polymer ?
#
loop_
_entity_poly.entity_id
_entity_poly.type
_entity_poly.pdbx_seq_one_letter_code
_entity_poly.pdbx_strand_id
1 'polypeptide(L)'
;MAARNEVTPLPNLPNYVFGEKLGAGSYGTVYKAKLIATSQARVNSVACARTNFYAIKCINRKSLTKSAEDLLINEIKLLKLIKHENIVEMYDFQWDENYIYIVMEYCAGGDMSMFIRSRQQLSEARARPFVQQIARVLKFLYEKRISHMDLKPENILLTSIDRPVLKVADFGVAQHIGKRGSRSIRGTLLYMAPEILSSIPYDNRVDLWSIGIILYECLFGRPPFVFSCVDELVEEIKSNIPIDIPNDARISSECRNLLEGLLQRDPNRRISFRDFFRHPFIFVDLSSQIVRADDLFHRSIKAEQSGDIKKALEYRVRALDEYVAIIKVDEDHDRKRILRARVKEGLIAAESLKKRLLTKIRNTGSVPTTSSSSTENLNLNDNKELSAAYQHCLNGNQFMNASRFTQACDEYQIGLTVMLRAARTETDPVKSNILHNMISFYLNKAELCKNKNEAQQLEIDMENIKDDSALDSTMLNESNTDTEKKQRANGQQNCRLQ
;
A
#
# COMPACT_ATOMS: atom_id res chain seq x y z
N MET A 1 -3.88 49.47 -29.84
CA MET A 1 -4.27 48.92 -28.53
C MET A 1 -3.31 47.79 -28.19
N ALA A 2 -2.39 48.02 -27.25
CA ALA A 2 -1.45 46.99 -26.82
C ALA A 2 -2.23 45.89 -26.07
N ALA A 3 -2.07 44.63 -26.52
CA ALA A 3 -2.58 43.48 -25.80
C ALA A 3 -1.94 43.47 -24.41
N ARG A 4 -2.76 43.67 -23.37
CA ARG A 4 -2.33 43.43 -21.99
C ARG A 4 -1.99 41.94 -21.91
N ASN A 5 -0.72 41.61 -21.71
CA ASN A 5 -0.29 40.30 -21.25
C ASN A 5 -0.89 40.11 -19.85
N GLU A 6 -2.13 39.60 -19.76
CA GLU A 6 -2.69 39.11 -18.51
C GLU A 6 -1.83 37.93 -18.05
N VAL A 7 -0.95 38.19 -17.10
CA VAL A 7 -0.21 37.14 -16.38
C VAL A 7 -1.26 36.28 -15.69
N THR A 8 -1.43 35.03 -16.14
CA THR A 8 -2.35 34.11 -15.47
C THR A 8 -1.86 33.92 -14.04
N PRO A 9 -2.72 34.12 -13.02
CA PRO A 9 -2.31 33.97 -11.63
C PRO A 9 -1.79 32.55 -11.40
N LEU A 10 -0.85 32.38 -10.46
CA LEU A 10 -0.35 31.04 -10.14
C LEU A 10 -1.46 30.19 -9.50
N PRO A 11 -1.45 28.85 -9.69
CA PRO A 11 -2.41 27.97 -9.04
C PRO A 11 -2.42 28.17 -7.52
N ASN A 12 -3.60 28.35 -6.94
CA ASN A 12 -3.77 28.55 -5.51
C ASN A 12 -5.05 27.86 -5.04
N LEU A 13 -4.90 26.87 -4.15
CA LEU A 13 -6.03 26.10 -3.61
C LEU A 13 -6.11 26.31 -2.09
N PRO A 14 -7.24 26.81 -1.54
CA PRO A 14 -7.38 26.99 -0.10
C PRO A 14 -7.09 25.70 0.68
N ASN A 15 -6.44 25.84 1.84
CA ASN A 15 -5.97 24.76 2.70
C ASN A 15 -4.77 23.95 2.19
N TYR A 16 -4.20 24.25 1.02
CA TYR A 16 -3.02 23.55 0.50
C TYR A 16 -1.85 24.49 0.28
N VAL A 17 -0.67 24.10 0.77
CA VAL A 17 0.60 24.76 0.43
C VAL A 17 1.23 24.01 -0.73
N PHE A 18 1.32 24.66 -1.89
CA PHE A 18 2.00 24.12 -3.06
C PHE A 18 3.52 24.07 -2.85
N GLY A 19 4.13 22.98 -3.27
CA GLY A 19 5.56 22.73 -3.25
C GLY A 19 6.11 22.49 -4.66
N GLU A 20 7.02 21.53 -4.77
CA GLU A 20 7.69 21.20 -6.02
C GLU A 20 6.73 20.72 -7.13
N LYS A 21 7.06 21.06 -8.38
CA LYS A 21 6.40 20.50 -9.57
C LYS A 21 6.81 19.04 -9.72
N LEU A 22 5.83 18.15 -9.77
CA LEU A 22 6.03 16.71 -9.94
C LEU A 22 6.03 16.29 -11.41
N GLY A 23 5.26 16.99 -12.24
CA GLY A 23 5.17 16.68 -13.67
C GLY A 23 4.32 17.68 -14.44
N ALA A 24 4.34 17.60 -15.76
CA ALA A 24 3.40 18.31 -16.62
C ALA A 24 2.90 17.35 -17.69
N GLY A 25 1.58 17.28 -17.83
CA GLY A 25 0.90 16.51 -18.87
C GLY A 25 0.22 17.42 -19.89
N SER A 26 -0.51 16.81 -20.81
CA SER A 26 -1.15 17.49 -21.96
C SER A 26 -2.12 18.60 -21.56
N TYR A 27 -2.75 18.50 -20.38
CA TYR A 27 -3.81 19.43 -19.94
C TYR A 27 -3.42 20.25 -18.72
N GLY A 28 -2.32 19.95 -18.04
CA GLY A 28 -2.04 20.59 -16.76
C GLY A 28 -0.72 20.20 -16.13
N THR A 29 -0.39 20.92 -15.07
CA THR A 29 0.82 20.71 -14.27
C THR A 29 0.45 20.10 -12.93
N VAL A 30 1.20 19.09 -12.50
CA VAL A 30 1.00 18.41 -11.21
C VAL A 30 2.01 18.95 -10.22
N TYR A 31 1.53 19.38 -9.05
CA TYR A 31 2.36 19.87 -7.96
C TYR A 31 2.19 18.99 -6.73
N LYS A 32 3.27 18.84 -5.95
CA LYS A 32 3.17 18.36 -4.58
C LYS A 32 2.53 19.44 -3.73
N ALA A 33 1.64 19.07 -2.83
CA ALA A 33 1.01 20.01 -1.93
C ALA A 33 0.92 19.43 -0.51
N LYS A 34 1.01 20.29 0.50
CA LYS A 34 0.83 19.93 1.91
C LYS A 34 -0.49 20.49 2.41
N LEU A 35 -1.33 19.65 3.00
CA LEU A 35 -2.57 20.11 3.63
C LEU A 35 -2.26 20.89 4.91
N ILE A 36 -2.85 22.07 5.03
CA ILE A 36 -2.82 22.93 6.21
C ILE A 36 -3.94 22.46 7.14
N ALA A 37 -3.58 21.98 8.33
CA ALA A 37 -4.57 21.56 9.32
C ALA A 37 -5.33 22.80 9.85
N THR A 38 -6.54 23.03 9.34
CA THR A 38 -7.53 23.93 9.94
C THR A 38 -8.48 23.15 10.85
N SER A 39 -9.10 23.81 11.83
CA SER A 39 -10.09 23.22 12.75
C SER A 39 -11.24 22.52 12.00
N GLN A 40 -11.61 23.01 10.81
CA GLN A 40 -12.63 22.41 9.93
C GLN A 40 -12.09 21.23 9.08
N ALA A 41 -10.79 21.17 8.79
CA ALA A 41 -10.18 20.11 7.97
C ALA A 41 -10.07 18.75 8.70
N ARG A 42 -10.27 18.73 10.02
CA ARG A 42 -10.31 17.49 10.82
C ARG A 42 -11.57 16.66 10.58
N VAL A 43 -12.63 17.26 10.04
CA VAL A 43 -13.94 16.58 9.83
C VAL A 43 -13.99 15.85 8.48
N ASN A 44 -13.21 16.30 7.49
CA ASN A 44 -13.15 15.70 6.15
C ASN A 44 -11.84 14.96 5.85
N SER A 45 -10.99 14.71 6.86
CA SER A 45 -9.84 13.81 6.72
C SER A 45 -10.34 12.36 6.59
N VAL A 46 -10.93 12.06 5.44
CA VAL A 46 -11.38 10.73 5.06
C VAL A 46 -10.16 9.84 4.91
N ALA A 47 -9.85 9.12 6.00
CA ALA A 47 -9.30 7.77 6.04
C ALA A 47 -7.97 7.41 5.35
N CYS A 48 -7.27 8.30 4.63
CA CYS A 48 -6.01 7.91 3.98
C CYS A 48 -5.00 9.05 3.80
N ALA A 49 -4.35 9.44 4.90
CA ALA A 49 -3.13 10.23 4.83
C ALA A 49 -2.17 9.76 5.92
N ARG A 50 -1.43 8.68 5.64
CA ARG A 50 -0.19 8.40 6.41
C ARG A 50 0.83 9.54 6.27
N THR A 51 0.58 10.48 5.33
CA THR A 51 1.37 11.67 5.06
C THR A 51 0.44 12.86 4.76
N ASN A 52 0.71 14.05 5.30
CA ASN A 52 -0.04 15.29 4.98
C ASN A 52 0.26 15.85 3.57
N PHE A 53 0.66 14.99 2.62
CA PHE A 53 1.11 15.35 1.28
C PHE A 53 0.17 14.78 0.21
N TYR A 54 -0.04 15.58 -0.84
CA TYR A 54 -0.97 15.34 -1.93
C TYR A 54 -0.33 15.69 -3.27
N ALA A 55 -0.83 15.11 -4.36
CA ALA A 55 -0.54 15.53 -5.72
C ALA A 55 -1.74 16.31 -6.26
N ILE A 56 -1.54 17.56 -6.67
CA ILE A 56 -2.61 18.41 -7.21
C ILE A 56 -2.33 18.69 -8.68
N LYS A 57 -3.20 18.17 -9.56
CA LYS A 57 -3.18 18.46 -11.00
C LYS A 57 -3.94 19.76 -11.23
N CYS A 58 -3.22 20.78 -11.68
CA CYS A 58 -3.73 22.12 -11.98
C CYS A 58 -3.88 22.29 -13.49
N ILE A 59 -5.08 22.59 -13.92
CA ILE A 59 -5.46 22.70 -15.34
C ILE A 59 -5.98 24.12 -15.56
N ASN A 60 -5.36 24.87 -16.47
CA ASN A 60 -5.80 26.23 -16.77
C ASN A 60 -7.08 26.17 -17.64
N ARG A 61 -8.16 26.77 -17.14
CA ARG A 61 -9.47 26.78 -17.82
C ARG A 61 -9.43 27.52 -19.15
N LYS A 62 -8.65 28.60 -19.24
CA LYS A 62 -8.50 29.40 -20.47
C LYS A 62 -7.75 28.64 -21.57
N SER A 63 -6.95 27.62 -21.23
CA SER A 63 -6.24 26.79 -22.22
C SER A 63 -7.02 25.58 -22.71
N LEU A 64 -8.21 25.31 -22.16
CA LEU A 64 -9.01 24.14 -22.55
C LEU A 64 -9.82 24.43 -23.81
N THR A 65 -9.67 23.57 -24.81
CA THR A 65 -10.63 23.46 -25.90
C THR A 65 -11.90 22.75 -25.39
N LYS A 66 -13.02 22.89 -26.11
CA LYS A 66 -14.27 22.20 -25.74
C LYS A 66 -14.10 20.68 -25.66
N SER A 67 -13.35 20.10 -26.61
CA SER A 67 -13.03 18.67 -26.60
C SER A 67 -12.15 18.25 -25.42
N ALA A 68 -11.17 19.07 -25.02
CA ALA A 68 -10.33 18.81 -23.85
C ALA A 68 -11.13 18.91 -22.54
N GLU A 69 -12.09 19.83 -22.45
CA GLU A 69 -13.00 19.95 -21.32
C GLU A 69 -13.88 18.69 -21.16
N ASP A 70 -14.43 18.16 -22.25
CA ASP A 70 -15.25 16.94 -22.21
C ASP A 70 -14.43 15.70 -21.78
N LEU A 71 -13.17 15.59 -22.25
CA LEU A 71 -12.26 14.53 -21.81
C LEU A 71 -11.95 14.64 -20.32
N LEU A 72 -11.69 15.85 -19.83
CA LEU A 72 -11.44 16.11 -18.41
C LEU A 72 -12.64 15.76 -17.54
N ILE A 73 -13.85 16.15 -17.94
CA ILE A 73 -15.09 15.80 -17.23
C ILE A 73 -15.25 14.27 -17.16
N ASN A 74 -14.93 13.55 -18.24
CA ASN A 74 -14.97 12.09 -18.26
C ASN A 74 -13.90 11.47 -17.35
N GLU A 75 -12.67 12.00 -17.34
CA GLU A 75 -11.59 11.60 -16.43
C GLU A 75 -12.06 11.71 -14.97
N ILE A 76 -12.61 12.87 -14.58
CA ILE A 76 -13.10 13.11 -13.21
C ILE A 76 -14.24 12.14 -12.85
N LYS A 77 -15.19 11.91 -13.77
CA LYS A 77 -16.29 10.95 -13.56
C LYS A 77 -15.76 9.53 -13.35
N LEU A 78 -14.77 9.10 -14.13
CA LEU A 78 -14.14 7.79 -13.98
C LEU A 78 -13.38 7.70 -12.65
N LEU A 79 -12.55 8.69 -12.32
CA LEU A 79 -11.77 8.73 -11.08
C LEU A 79 -12.66 8.70 -9.82
N LYS A 80 -13.86 9.31 -9.85
CA LYS A 80 -14.84 9.19 -8.74
C LYS A 80 -15.34 7.75 -8.52
N LEU A 81 -15.40 6.94 -9.57
CA LEU A 81 -15.94 5.58 -9.54
C LEU A 81 -14.86 4.50 -9.32
N ILE A 82 -13.60 4.86 -9.51
CA ILE A 82 -12.46 3.95 -9.45
C ILE A 82 -11.81 4.07 -8.06
N LYS A 83 -11.95 3.00 -7.26
CA LYS A 83 -11.25 2.83 -5.98
C LYS A 83 -10.60 1.46 -5.95
N HIS A 84 -9.27 1.43 -5.89
CA HIS A 84 -8.48 0.20 -5.91
C HIS A 84 -7.10 0.45 -5.27
N GLU A 85 -6.54 -0.54 -4.57
CA GLU A 85 -5.27 -0.39 -3.84
C GLU A 85 -4.09 0.04 -4.73
N ASN A 86 -4.08 -0.42 -5.98
CA ASN A 86 -3.05 -0.18 -6.99
C ASN A 86 -3.42 0.89 -8.03
N ILE A 87 -4.42 1.75 -7.75
CA ILE A 87 -4.75 2.91 -8.59
C ILE A 87 -4.60 4.17 -7.73
N VAL A 88 -4.08 5.25 -8.32
CA VAL A 88 -4.02 6.57 -7.65
C VAL A 88 -5.43 7.03 -7.31
N GLU A 89 -5.71 7.23 -6.03
CA GLU A 89 -7.02 7.71 -5.59
C GLU A 89 -7.16 9.22 -5.84
N MET A 90 -8.31 9.63 -6.37
CA MET A 90 -8.73 11.02 -6.37
C MET A 90 -9.49 11.30 -5.07
N TYR A 91 -8.97 12.19 -4.24
CA TYR A 91 -9.61 12.56 -2.98
C TYR A 91 -10.64 13.66 -3.16
N ASP A 92 -10.33 14.65 -3.99
CA ASP A 92 -11.20 15.81 -4.15
C ASP A 92 -11.03 16.45 -5.53
N PHE A 93 -12.03 17.25 -5.92
CA PHE A 93 -12.07 18.01 -7.15
C PHE A 93 -12.64 19.40 -6.87
N GLN A 94 -11.88 20.44 -7.19
CA GLN A 94 -12.26 21.84 -6.97
C GLN A 94 -11.94 22.69 -8.19
N TRP A 95 -12.52 23.88 -8.28
CA TRP A 95 -12.23 24.82 -9.35
C TRP A 95 -12.42 26.27 -8.89
N ASP A 96 -11.71 27.19 -9.54
CA ASP A 96 -11.89 28.63 -9.41
C ASP A 96 -12.07 29.26 -10.82
N GLU A 97 -12.00 30.58 -10.92
CA GLU A 97 -12.14 31.31 -12.19
C GLU A 97 -11.09 30.92 -13.24
N ASN A 98 -9.88 30.54 -12.81
CA ASN A 98 -8.71 30.32 -13.67
C ASN A 98 -8.33 28.84 -13.80
N TYR A 99 -8.52 28.04 -12.74
CA TYR A 99 -8.00 26.68 -12.65
C TYR A 99 -9.05 25.66 -12.24
N ILE A 100 -8.84 24.46 -12.75
CA ILE A 100 -9.41 23.21 -12.23
C ILE A 100 -8.32 22.47 -11.46
N TYR A 101 -8.67 21.98 -10.26
CA TYR A 101 -7.78 21.28 -9.35
C TYR A 101 -8.30 19.86 -9.09
N ILE A 102 -7.48 18.86 -9.38
CA ILE A 102 -7.74 17.47 -9.02
C ILE A 102 -6.76 17.09 -7.92
N VAL A 103 -7.28 16.83 -6.72
CA VAL A 103 -6.49 16.44 -5.54
C VAL A 103 -6.40 14.92 -5.50
N MET A 104 -5.17 14.40 -5.52
CA MET A 104 -4.87 12.98 -5.68
C MET A 104 -3.88 12.48 -4.64
N GLU A 105 -3.82 11.16 -4.50
CA GLU A 105 -2.80 10.45 -3.74
C GLU A 105 -1.38 10.81 -4.21
N TYR A 106 -0.51 11.16 -3.27
CA TYR A 106 0.90 11.42 -3.55
C TYR A 106 1.73 10.15 -3.47
N CYS A 107 2.41 9.81 -4.56
CA CYS A 107 3.32 8.67 -4.67
C CYS A 107 4.78 9.13 -4.56
N ALA A 108 5.40 8.93 -3.40
CA ALA A 108 6.74 9.47 -3.10
C ALA A 108 7.90 8.74 -3.82
N GLY A 109 7.65 7.55 -4.37
CA GLY A 109 8.65 6.76 -5.09
C GLY A 109 8.89 7.18 -6.54
N GLY A 110 8.17 8.19 -7.04
CA GLY A 110 8.23 8.61 -8.44
C GLY A 110 7.56 7.62 -9.38
N ASP A 111 7.87 7.70 -10.67
CA ASP A 111 7.35 6.82 -11.71
C ASP A 111 8.26 5.61 -12.01
N MET A 112 7.68 4.57 -12.62
CA MET A 112 8.38 3.33 -12.97
C MET A 112 9.43 3.56 -14.07
N SER A 113 9.24 4.55 -14.94
CA SER A 113 10.22 4.91 -15.99
C SER A 113 11.56 5.32 -15.35
N MET A 114 11.50 6.21 -14.35
CA MET A 114 12.66 6.59 -13.54
C MET A 114 13.22 5.41 -12.74
N PHE A 115 12.33 4.55 -12.20
CA PHE A 115 12.73 3.38 -11.43
C PHE A 115 13.53 2.36 -12.27
N ILE A 116 13.11 2.09 -13.51
CA ILE A 116 13.83 1.22 -14.46
C ILE A 116 15.17 1.87 -14.82
N ARG A 117 15.18 3.14 -15.26
CA ARG A 117 16.41 3.86 -15.63
C ARG A 117 17.47 3.85 -14.54
N SER A 118 17.09 4.11 -13.29
CA SER A 118 18.02 4.12 -12.14
C SER A 118 18.68 2.75 -11.86
N ARG A 119 18.12 1.67 -12.41
CA ARG A 119 18.60 0.29 -12.24
C ARG A 119 19.09 -0.34 -13.54
N GLN A 120 19.04 0.40 -14.64
CA GLN A 120 19.25 -0.05 -16.02
C GLN A 120 18.22 -1.07 -16.50
N GLN A 121 17.95 -2.12 -15.73
CA GLN A 121 16.89 -3.11 -15.96
C GLN A 121 16.47 -3.75 -14.62
N LEU A 122 15.36 -4.47 -14.62
CA LEU A 122 14.83 -5.22 -13.49
C LEU A 122 14.99 -6.71 -13.73
N SER A 123 15.44 -7.43 -12.70
CA SER A 123 15.35 -8.89 -12.72
C SER A 123 13.89 -9.33 -12.73
N GLU A 124 13.62 -10.52 -13.27
CA GLU A 124 12.28 -11.11 -13.25
C GLU A 124 11.66 -11.12 -11.85
N ALA A 125 12.45 -11.44 -10.82
CA ALA A 125 12.00 -11.44 -9.42
C ALA A 125 11.52 -10.06 -8.94
N ARG A 126 12.06 -8.96 -9.50
CA ARG A 126 11.62 -7.59 -9.22
C ARG A 126 10.48 -7.13 -10.12
N ALA A 127 10.45 -7.56 -11.38
CA ALA A 127 9.40 -7.22 -12.33
C ALA A 127 8.08 -7.94 -12.00
N ARG A 128 8.13 -9.21 -11.60
CA ARG A 128 6.94 -10.05 -11.35
C ARG A 128 5.93 -9.41 -10.38
N PRO A 129 6.32 -8.91 -9.19
CA PRO A 129 5.38 -8.26 -8.28
C PRO A 129 4.69 -7.03 -8.88
N PHE A 130 5.35 -6.30 -9.79
CA PHE A 130 4.74 -5.17 -10.47
C PHE A 130 3.71 -5.63 -11.49
N VAL A 131 4.04 -6.61 -12.34
CA VAL A 131 3.08 -7.14 -13.32
C VAL A 131 1.87 -7.79 -12.62
N GLN A 132 2.06 -8.45 -11.48
CA GLN A 132 0.96 -8.97 -10.66
C GLN A 132 0.04 -7.85 -10.16
N GLN A 133 0.60 -6.76 -9.64
CA GLN A 133 -0.19 -5.59 -9.21
C GLN A 133 -0.92 -4.94 -10.40
N ILE A 134 -0.29 -4.83 -11.58
CA ILE A 134 -0.96 -4.35 -12.80
C ILE A 134 -2.08 -5.30 -13.20
N ALA A 135 -1.90 -6.61 -13.09
CA ALA A 135 -2.94 -7.59 -13.39
C ALA A 135 -4.17 -7.43 -12.48
N ARG A 136 -3.99 -7.06 -11.20
CA ARG A 136 -5.10 -6.71 -10.29
C ARG A 136 -5.85 -5.47 -10.77
N VAL A 137 -5.13 -4.42 -11.16
CA VAL A 137 -5.71 -3.21 -11.76
C VAL A 137 -6.52 -3.57 -13.00
N LEU A 138 -5.93 -4.34 -13.92
CA LEU A 138 -6.62 -4.75 -15.14
C LEU A 138 -7.85 -5.60 -14.88
N LYS A 139 -7.81 -6.49 -13.89
CA LYS A 139 -8.98 -7.30 -13.51
C LYS A 139 -10.13 -6.40 -13.05
N PHE A 140 -9.83 -5.44 -12.18
CA PHE A 140 -10.80 -4.45 -11.72
C PHE A 140 -11.37 -3.60 -12.87
N LEU A 141 -10.53 -3.12 -13.78
CA LEU A 141 -10.97 -2.32 -14.93
C LEU A 141 -11.77 -3.17 -15.93
N TYR A 142 -11.35 -4.40 -16.18
CA TYR A 142 -12.02 -5.37 -17.05
C TYR A 142 -13.45 -5.64 -16.58
N GLU A 143 -13.65 -5.86 -15.28
CA GLU A 143 -14.99 -6.07 -14.67
C GLU A 143 -15.89 -4.84 -14.84
N LYS A 144 -15.32 -3.63 -14.82
CA LYS A 144 -16.03 -2.36 -15.08
C LYS A 144 -16.14 -1.99 -16.56
N ARG A 145 -15.60 -2.83 -17.46
CA ARG A 145 -15.48 -2.58 -18.90
C ARG A 145 -14.76 -1.26 -19.23
N ILE A 146 -13.77 -0.90 -18.44
CA ILE A 146 -12.92 0.26 -18.63
C ILE A 146 -11.60 -0.22 -19.26
N SER A 147 -11.12 0.50 -20.26
CA SER A 147 -9.75 0.38 -20.75
C SER A 147 -8.97 1.64 -20.44
N HIS A 148 -7.72 1.47 -20.05
CA HIS A 148 -6.85 2.59 -19.72
C HIS A 148 -6.31 3.27 -20.96
N MET A 149 -5.84 2.50 -21.95
CA MET A 149 -5.37 2.96 -23.27
C MET A 149 -4.12 3.88 -23.28
N ASP A 150 -3.46 4.08 -22.14
CA ASP A 150 -2.19 4.81 -22.02
C ASP A 150 -1.33 4.24 -20.89
N LEU A 151 -1.30 2.90 -20.79
CA LEU A 151 -0.40 2.23 -19.87
C LEU A 151 1.02 2.38 -20.38
N LYS A 152 1.87 3.01 -19.57
CA LYS A 152 3.30 3.21 -19.78
C LYS A 152 4.01 3.39 -18.43
N PRO A 153 5.33 3.21 -18.36
CA PRO A 153 6.07 3.36 -17.10
C PRO A 153 5.90 4.73 -16.42
N GLU A 154 5.69 5.81 -17.17
CA GLU A 154 5.45 7.16 -16.63
C GLU A 154 4.10 7.28 -15.90
N ASN A 155 3.10 6.50 -16.32
CA ASN A 155 1.77 6.47 -15.71
C ASN A 155 1.67 5.40 -14.60
N ILE A 156 2.79 4.77 -14.25
CA ILE A 156 2.87 3.80 -13.17
C ILE A 156 3.72 4.41 -12.06
N LEU A 157 3.07 4.89 -11.01
CA LEU A 157 3.73 5.52 -9.87
C LEU A 157 4.05 4.49 -8.77
N LEU A 158 5.02 4.82 -7.93
CA LEU A 158 5.45 3.99 -6.81
C LEU A 158 5.23 4.73 -5.49
N THR A 159 4.67 4.06 -4.50
CA THR A 159 4.40 4.69 -3.18
C THR A 159 5.67 5.08 -2.43
N SER A 160 6.77 4.34 -2.59
CA SER A 160 8.06 4.59 -1.95
C SER A 160 9.22 3.98 -2.74
N ILE A 161 10.46 4.36 -2.43
CA ILE A 161 11.67 3.83 -3.07
C ILE A 161 12.07 2.46 -2.49
N ASP A 162 11.97 2.28 -1.17
CA ASP A 162 12.48 1.09 -0.48
C ASP A 162 11.57 -0.13 -0.62
N ARG A 163 10.26 0.10 -0.52
CA ARG A 163 9.23 -0.94 -0.64
C ARG A 163 8.12 -0.44 -1.58
N PRO A 164 8.41 -0.38 -2.89
CA PRO A 164 7.49 0.20 -3.85
C PRO A 164 6.23 -0.64 -3.97
N VAL A 165 5.08 -0.02 -3.70
CA VAL A 165 3.76 -0.51 -4.13
C VAL A 165 3.38 0.31 -5.36
N LEU A 166 2.92 -0.38 -6.40
CA LEU A 166 2.55 0.21 -7.67
C LEU A 166 1.17 0.87 -7.60
N LYS A 167 1.05 2.04 -8.22
CA LYS A 167 -0.15 2.85 -8.36
C LYS A 167 -0.30 3.30 -9.81
N VAL A 168 -1.27 2.77 -10.54
CA VAL A 168 -1.60 3.23 -11.90
C VAL A 168 -2.27 4.61 -11.82
N ALA A 169 -1.80 5.54 -12.65
CA ALA A 169 -2.21 6.93 -12.70
C ALA A 169 -2.64 7.33 -14.12
N ASP A 170 -3.20 8.53 -14.24
CA ASP A 170 -3.58 9.18 -15.51
C ASP A 170 -4.62 8.43 -16.37
N PHE A 171 -5.88 8.62 -15.99
CA PHE A 171 -7.04 8.09 -16.71
C PHE A 171 -7.56 9.07 -17.78
N GLY A 172 -6.76 10.07 -18.18
CA GLY A 172 -7.19 11.16 -19.07
C GLY A 172 -7.67 10.73 -20.46
N VAL A 173 -7.26 9.54 -20.92
CA VAL A 173 -7.75 8.94 -22.17
C VAL A 173 -8.59 7.69 -21.94
N ALA A 174 -8.73 7.21 -20.70
CA ALA A 174 -9.45 5.99 -20.39
C ALA A 174 -10.93 6.07 -20.78
N GLN A 175 -11.52 4.94 -21.16
CA GLN A 175 -12.92 4.91 -21.60
C GLN A 175 -13.59 3.57 -21.38
N HIS A 176 -14.92 3.58 -21.40
CA HIS A 176 -15.69 2.35 -21.50
C HIS A 176 -15.64 1.80 -22.94
N ILE A 177 -15.13 0.57 -23.11
CA ILE A 177 -15.14 -0.09 -24.42
C ILE A 177 -16.39 -0.97 -24.54
N GLY A 178 -17.30 -0.57 -25.42
CA GLY A 178 -18.50 -1.33 -25.75
C GLY A 178 -18.22 -2.51 -26.68
N LYS A 179 -19.22 -3.35 -26.93
CA LYS A 179 -19.12 -4.53 -27.81
C LYS A 179 -18.68 -4.22 -29.25
N ARG A 180 -18.88 -2.99 -29.72
CA ARG A 180 -18.51 -2.53 -31.06
C ARG A 180 -17.03 -2.12 -31.17
N GLY A 181 -16.29 -2.12 -30.07
CA GLY A 181 -14.91 -1.65 -30.01
C GLY A 181 -14.78 -0.13 -30.16
N SER A 182 -13.54 0.34 -30.21
CA SER A 182 -13.16 1.73 -30.49
C SER A 182 -12.32 1.80 -31.76
N ARG A 183 -12.29 2.97 -32.39
CA ARG A 183 -11.43 3.27 -33.56
C ARG A 183 -10.56 4.52 -33.36
N SER A 184 -10.66 5.16 -32.19
CA SER A 184 -9.90 6.38 -31.91
C SER A 184 -8.43 6.05 -31.69
N ILE A 185 -7.52 6.78 -32.32
CA ILE A 185 -6.09 6.72 -31.98
C ILE A 185 -5.88 7.53 -30.70
N ARG A 186 -5.42 6.89 -29.62
CA ARG A 186 -5.16 7.50 -28.30
C ARG A 186 -4.06 6.75 -27.57
N GLY A 187 -3.38 7.44 -26.66
CA GLY A 187 -2.28 6.92 -25.86
C GLY A 187 -0.91 7.38 -26.36
N THR A 188 0.14 6.77 -25.82
CA THR A 188 1.53 7.05 -26.18
C THR A 188 2.01 6.05 -27.21
N LEU A 189 2.43 6.53 -28.39
CA LEU A 189 2.70 5.73 -29.59
C LEU A 189 3.51 4.46 -29.33
N LEU A 190 4.60 4.58 -28.56
CA LEU A 190 5.52 3.48 -28.24
C LEU A 190 4.86 2.27 -27.56
N TYR A 191 3.76 2.49 -26.83
CA TYR A 191 3.03 1.46 -26.08
C TYR A 191 1.71 1.09 -26.75
N MET A 192 1.33 1.73 -27.87
CA MET A 192 0.10 1.43 -28.59
C MET A 192 0.15 0.06 -29.27
N ALA A 193 -0.98 -0.65 -29.24
CA ALA A 193 -1.13 -1.89 -29.97
C ALA A 193 -1.24 -1.65 -31.50
N PRO A 194 -0.80 -2.59 -32.35
CA PRO A 194 -0.78 -2.42 -33.81
C PRO A 194 -2.15 -2.11 -34.43
N GLU A 195 -3.22 -2.67 -33.86
CA GLU A 195 -4.59 -2.47 -34.32
C GLU A 195 -5.10 -1.04 -34.10
N ILE A 196 -4.57 -0.30 -33.10
CA ILE A 196 -4.89 1.11 -32.87
C ILE A 196 -4.39 1.94 -34.07
N LEU A 197 -3.15 1.70 -34.51
CA LEU A 197 -2.51 2.42 -35.62
C LEU A 197 -3.07 2.04 -36.98
N SER A 198 -3.68 0.86 -37.08
CA SER A 198 -4.26 0.35 -38.32
C SER A 198 -5.72 0.80 -38.54
N SER A 199 -6.27 1.66 -37.66
CA SER A 199 -7.66 2.14 -37.70
C SER A 199 -8.71 1.01 -37.71
N ILE A 200 -8.34 -0.17 -37.22
CA ILE A 200 -9.23 -1.34 -37.09
C ILE A 200 -9.99 -1.20 -35.76
N PRO A 201 -11.27 -1.61 -35.67
CA PRO A 201 -11.96 -1.70 -34.38
C PRO A 201 -11.15 -2.56 -33.40
N TYR A 202 -10.81 -1.98 -32.25
CA TYR A 202 -10.08 -2.66 -31.19
C TYR A 202 -10.92 -2.75 -29.90
N ASP A 203 -10.56 -3.71 -29.07
CA ASP A 203 -11.15 -3.90 -27.75
C ASP A 203 -10.12 -3.65 -26.63
N ASN A 204 -10.44 -4.06 -25.41
CA ASN A 204 -9.59 -3.86 -24.26
C ASN A 204 -8.27 -4.65 -24.28
N ARG A 205 -8.06 -5.58 -25.23
CA ARG A 205 -6.78 -6.31 -25.37
C ARG A 205 -5.60 -5.42 -25.75
N VAL A 206 -5.85 -4.15 -26.12
CA VAL A 206 -4.79 -3.14 -26.31
C VAL A 206 -4.01 -2.85 -25.02
N ASP A 207 -4.66 -2.96 -23.85
CA ASP A 207 -3.99 -2.78 -22.57
C ASP A 207 -3.04 -3.96 -22.27
N LEU A 208 -3.36 -5.18 -22.73
CA LEU A 208 -2.47 -6.34 -22.61
C LEU A 208 -1.20 -6.19 -23.44
N TRP A 209 -1.31 -5.64 -24.66
CA TRP A 209 -0.13 -5.29 -25.46
C TRP A 209 0.77 -4.29 -24.73
N SER A 210 0.19 -3.22 -24.19
CA SER A 210 0.91 -2.18 -23.46
C SER A 210 1.71 -2.78 -22.29
N ILE A 211 1.13 -3.75 -21.57
CA ILE A 211 1.82 -4.48 -20.50
C ILE A 211 2.95 -5.35 -21.02
N GLY A 212 2.80 -5.96 -22.19
CA GLY A 212 3.87 -6.68 -22.85
C GLY A 212 5.09 -5.78 -23.08
N ILE A 213 4.86 -4.57 -23.58
CA ILE A 213 5.93 -3.57 -23.79
C ILE A 213 6.55 -3.14 -22.46
N ILE A 214 5.74 -2.87 -21.42
CA ILE A 214 6.23 -2.50 -20.08
C ILE A 214 7.06 -3.64 -19.46
N LEU A 215 6.62 -4.90 -19.58
CA LEU A 215 7.36 -6.05 -19.08
C LEU A 215 8.68 -6.23 -19.84
N TYR A 216 8.65 -6.07 -21.16
CA TYR A 216 9.87 -6.07 -21.97
C TYR A 216 10.86 -5.00 -21.48
N GLU A 217 10.39 -3.76 -21.32
CA GLU A 217 11.21 -2.64 -20.86
C GLU A 217 11.75 -2.87 -19.44
N CYS A 218 10.94 -3.45 -18.55
CA CYS A 218 11.42 -3.86 -17.23
C CYS A 218 12.58 -4.85 -17.35
N LEU A 219 12.48 -5.88 -18.20
CA LEU A 219 13.45 -6.98 -18.27
C LEU A 219 14.74 -6.61 -19.02
N PHE A 220 14.63 -5.74 -20.04
CA PHE A 220 15.72 -5.43 -20.97
C PHE A 220 16.18 -3.97 -20.90
N GLY A 221 15.55 -3.15 -20.06
CA GLY A 221 15.92 -1.75 -19.82
C GLY A 221 15.49 -0.76 -20.90
N ARG A 222 14.93 -1.25 -22.00
CA ARG A 222 14.47 -0.48 -23.15
C ARG A 222 13.28 -1.16 -23.81
N PRO A 223 12.40 -0.41 -24.50
CA PRO A 223 11.33 -0.98 -25.32
C PRO A 223 11.88 -1.85 -26.45
N PRO A 224 11.07 -2.75 -27.04
CA PRO A 224 11.51 -3.69 -28.07
C PRO A 224 11.75 -3.06 -29.45
N PHE A 225 11.36 -1.80 -29.65
CA PHE A 225 11.44 -1.13 -30.95
C PHE A 225 12.70 -0.28 -31.06
N VAL A 226 13.39 -0.39 -32.20
CA VAL A 226 14.51 0.47 -32.59
C VAL A 226 14.05 1.34 -33.75
N PHE A 227 14.12 2.66 -33.59
CA PHE A 227 13.61 3.61 -34.58
C PHE A 227 14.38 4.93 -34.49
N SER A 228 14.47 5.64 -35.60
CA SER A 228 15.11 6.96 -35.71
C SER A 228 14.09 8.08 -35.87
N CYS A 229 12.87 7.76 -36.33
CA CYS A 229 11.76 8.70 -36.49
C CYS A 229 10.40 8.06 -36.19
N VAL A 230 9.35 8.88 -36.15
CA VAL A 230 7.98 8.43 -35.84
C VAL A 230 7.45 7.46 -36.89
N ASP A 231 7.72 7.69 -38.17
CA ASP A 231 7.23 6.83 -39.25
C ASP A 231 7.86 5.43 -39.18
N GLU A 232 9.16 5.33 -38.89
CA GLU A 232 9.84 4.05 -38.65
C GLU A 232 9.25 3.30 -37.47
N LEU A 233 8.92 4.00 -36.38
CA LEU A 233 8.27 3.38 -35.21
C LEU A 233 6.88 2.83 -35.57
N VAL A 234 6.08 3.58 -36.33
CA VAL A 234 4.75 3.13 -36.77
C VAL A 234 4.86 1.87 -37.64
N GLU A 235 5.81 1.83 -38.57
CA GLU A 235 6.05 0.67 -39.42
C GLU A 235 6.54 -0.53 -38.60
N GLU A 236 7.42 -0.34 -37.62
CA GLU A 236 7.90 -1.41 -36.74
C GLU A 236 6.78 -1.96 -35.82
N ILE A 237 5.88 -1.10 -35.34
CA ILE A 237 4.69 -1.52 -34.58
C ILE A 237 3.70 -2.29 -35.49
N LYS A 238 3.58 -1.94 -36.76
CA LYS A 238 2.66 -2.60 -37.70
C LYS A 238 3.26 -3.80 -38.44
N SER A 239 4.57 -3.98 -38.36
CA SER A 239 5.32 -5.08 -38.98
C SER A 239 4.74 -6.44 -38.62
N ASN A 240 4.88 -7.45 -39.49
CA ASN A 240 4.54 -8.83 -39.18
C ASN A 240 5.69 -9.61 -38.52
N ILE A 241 6.85 -8.96 -38.33
CA ILE A 241 8.01 -9.56 -37.68
C ILE A 241 7.70 -9.70 -36.18
N PRO A 242 7.85 -10.90 -35.60
CA PRO A 242 7.71 -11.11 -34.16
C PRO A 242 8.72 -10.26 -33.38
N ILE A 243 8.32 -9.75 -32.21
CA ILE A 243 9.24 -9.04 -31.33
C ILE A 243 10.32 -10.02 -30.84
N ASP A 244 11.58 -9.64 -31.01
CA ASP A 244 12.73 -10.44 -30.59
C ASP A 244 12.90 -10.42 -29.07
N ILE A 245 12.88 -11.62 -28.48
CA ILE A 245 13.16 -11.84 -27.06
C ILE A 245 14.45 -12.67 -27.00
N PRO A 246 15.60 -12.07 -26.63
CA PRO A 246 16.91 -12.72 -26.72
C PRO A 246 16.91 -14.12 -26.10
N ASN A 247 17.41 -15.12 -26.82
CA ASN A 247 17.39 -16.52 -26.35
C ASN A 247 18.28 -16.74 -25.11
N ASP A 248 19.32 -15.93 -24.96
CA ASP A 248 20.25 -15.91 -23.82
C ASP A 248 19.72 -15.07 -22.63
N ALA A 249 18.53 -14.48 -22.74
CA ALA A 249 17.89 -13.75 -21.65
C ALA A 249 17.71 -14.65 -20.42
N ARG A 250 18.14 -14.14 -19.26
CA ARG A 250 18.01 -14.81 -17.96
C ARG A 250 16.59 -14.68 -17.38
N ILE A 251 15.61 -15.21 -18.11
CA ILE A 251 14.20 -15.23 -17.73
C ILE A 251 13.66 -16.67 -17.74
N SER A 252 12.68 -16.94 -16.90
CA SER A 252 12.00 -18.24 -16.82
C SER A 252 11.16 -18.52 -18.07
N SER A 253 10.86 -19.80 -18.31
CA SER A 253 9.96 -20.23 -19.37
C SER A 253 8.56 -19.61 -19.21
N GLU A 254 8.09 -19.44 -17.97
CA GLU A 254 6.82 -18.81 -17.65
C GLU A 254 6.85 -17.33 -18.00
N CYS A 255 7.93 -16.62 -17.68
CA CYS A 255 8.08 -15.21 -18.04
C CYS A 255 8.10 -15.02 -19.56
N ARG A 256 8.87 -15.86 -20.27
CA ARG A 256 8.94 -15.84 -21.73
C ARG A 256 7.58 -16.13 -22.36
N ASN A 257 6.88 -17.18 -21.90
CA ASN A 257 5.57 -17.56 -22.41
C ASN A 257 4.53 -16.45 -22.23
N LEU A 258 4.52 -15.78 -21.07
CA LEU A 258 3.66 -14.61 -20.85
C LEU A 258 3.99 -13.48 -21.83
N LEU A 259 5.27 -13.15 -21.96
CA LEU A 259 5.73 -12.03 -22.79
C LEU A 259 5.38 -12.26 -24.26
N GLU A 260 5.62 -13.46 -24.78
CA GLU A 260 5.24 -13.89 -26.14
C GLU A 260 3.72 -13.83 -26.34
N GLY A 261 2.92 -14.19 -25.34
CA GLY A 261 1.46 -14.13 -25.39
C GLY A 261 0.91 -12.69 -25.39
N LEU A 262 1.52 -11.78 -24.64
CA LEU A 262 1.15 -10.36 -24.60
C LEU A 262 1.53 -9.63 -25.90
N LEU A 263 2.69 -9.97 -26.46
CA LEU A 263 3.29 -9.32 -27.63
C LEU A 263 2.88 -9.94 -28.98
N GLN A 264 1.75 -10.65 -29.01
CA GLN A 264 1.12 -11.05 -30.27
C GLN A 264 0.47 -9.82 -30.94
N ARG A 265 0.86 -9.58 -32.19
CA ARG A 265 0.36 -8.44 -32.98
C ARG A 265 -1.10 -8.62 -33.39
N ASP A 266 -1.48 -9.84 -33.80
CA ASP A 266 -2.88 -10.19 -34.02
C ASP A 266 -3.61 -10.26 -32.66
N PRO A 267 -4.62 -9.39 -32.41
CA PRO A 267 -5.35 -9.38 -31.16
C PRO A 267 -6.02 -10.73 -30.85
N ASN A 268 -6.37 -11.52 -31.85
CA ASN A 268 -7.01 -12.83 -31.69
C ASN A 268 -6.03 -13.93 -31.28
N ARG A 269 -4.75 -13.75 -31.56
CA ARG A 269 -3.67 -14.63 -31.08
C ARG A 269 -3.11 -14.16 -29.75
N ARG A 270 -3.29 -12.88 -29.41
CA ARG A 270 -2.92 -12.29 -28.12
C ARG A 270 -3.63 -12.99 -26.99
N ILE A 271 -2.89 -13.23 -25.90
CA ILE A 271 -3.40 -13.86 -24.68
C ILE A 271 -4.71 -13.18 -24.26
N SER A 272 -5.73 -13.99 -23.95
CA SER A 272 -7.00 -13.45 -23.49
C SER A 272 -6.88 -12.95 -22.05
N PHE A 273 -7.72 -12.00 -21.61
CA PHE A 273 -7.75 -11.58 -20.20
C PHE A 273 -7.96 -12.75 -19.24
N ARG A 274 -8.82 -13.71 -19.61
CA ARG A 274 -9.10 -14.91 -18.82
C ARG A 274 -7.84 -15.73 -18.59
N ASP A 275 -7.04 -15.91 -19.62
CA ASP A 275 -5.83 -16.73 -19.56
C ASP A 275 -4.67 -15.94 -18.94
N PHE A 276 -4.58 -14.63 -19.20
CA PHE A 276 -3.65 -13.71 -18.55
C PHE A 276 -3.79 -13.73 -17.02
N PHE A 277 -5.00 -13.60 -16.48
CA PHE A 277 -5.22 -13.63 -15.03
C PHE A 277 -4.92 -14.99 -14.38
N ARG A 278 -4.87 -16.07 -15.16
CA ARG A 278 -4.57 -17.43 -14.69
C ARG A 278 -3.14 -17.87 -15.04
N HIS A 279 -2.39 -17.02 -15.74
CA HIS A 279 -1.07 -17.36 -16.21
C HIS A 279 -0.14 -17.63 -15.02
N PRO A 280 0.69 -18.70 -15.01
CA PRO A 280 1.54 -19.06 -13.86
C PRO A 280 2.52 -17.97 -13.40
N PHE A 281 2.90 -17.07 -14.31
CA PHE A 281 3.70 -15.88 -13.96
C PHE A 281 2.92 -14.85 -13.12
N ILE A 282 1.60 -14.77 -13.32
CA ILE A 282 0.70 -13.85 -12.63
C ILE A 282 0.12 -14.51 -11.38
N PHE A 283 -0.53 -15.66 -11.56
CA PHE A 283 -1.15 -16.42 -10.48
C PHE A 283 -0.12 -17.33 -9.80
N VAL A 284 0.02 -17.16 -8.48
CA VAL A 284 0.77 -18.10 -7.64
C VAL A 284 -0.23 -19.10 -7.07
N ASP A 285 -0.15 -20.36 -7.48
CA ASP A 285 -0.92 -21.42 -6.82
C ASP A 285 -0.34 -21.65 -5.41
N LEU A 286 -1.15 -21.33 -4.40
CA LEU A 286 -0.81 -21.47 -2.99
C LEU A 286 -1.35 -22.76 -2.38
N SER A 287 -2.08 -23.58 -3.15
CA SER A 287 -2.78 -24.75 -2.65
C SER A 287 -1.82 -25.75 -2.01
N SER A 288 -0.68 -26.02 -2.66
CA SER A 288 0.33 -26.95 -2.14
C SER A 288 0.98 -26.46 -0.83
N GLN A 289 1.25 -25.16 -0.74
CA GLN A 289 1.85 -24.51 0.43
C GLN A 289 0.86 -24.50 1.59
N ILE A 290 -0.41 -24.25 1.32
CA ILE A 290 -1.49 -24.31 2.31
C ILE A 290 -1.61 -25.73 2.87
N VAL A 291 -1.66 -26.76 2.01
CA VAL A 291 -1.72 -28.16 2.45
C VAL A 291 -0.53 -28.52 3.34
N ARG A 292 0.68 -28.08 2.95
CA ARG A 292 1.89 -28.30 3.75
C ARG A 292 1.85 -27.57 5.09
N ALA A 293 1.40 -26.33 5.12
CA ALA A 293 1.25 -25.56 6.36
C ALA A 293 0.22 -26.21 7.30
N ASP A 294 -0.91 -26.68 6.75
CA ASP A 294 -1.96 -27.41 7.48
C ASP A 294 -1.44 -28.73 8.05
N ASP A 295 -0.67 -29.52 7.28
CA ASP A 295 -0.06 -30.76 7.77
C ASP A 295 0.91 -30.49 8.94
N LEU A 296 1.78 -29.49 8.84
CA LEU A 296 2.66 -29.09 9.94
C LEU A 296 1.86 -28.66 11.18
N PHE A 297 0.78 -27.90 10.98
CA PHE A 297 -0.11 -27.47 12.06
C PHE A 297 -0.76 -28.68 12.74
N HIS A 298 -1.29 -29.64 11.98
CA HIS A 298 -1.87 -30.87 12.54
C HIS A 298 -0.84 -31.74 13.27
N ARG A 299 0.38 -31.87 12.73
CA ARG A 299 1.48 -32.58 13.41
C ARG A 299 1.83 -31.95 14.75
N SER A 300 1.78 -30.61 14.84
CA SER A 300 2.02 -29.92 16.11
C SER A 300 1.00 -30.30 17.18
N ILE A 301 -0.29 -30.41 16.82
CA ILE A 301 -1.37 -30.80 17.74
C ILE A 301 -1.19 -32.24 18.19
N LYS A 302 -0.88 -33.16 17.26
CA LYS A 302 -0.60 -34.57 17.60
C LYS A 302 0.59 -34.72 18.55
N ALA A 303 1.68 -33.98 18.32
CA ALA A 303 2.84 -33.98 19.19
C ALA A 303 2.54 -33.39 20.58
N GLU A 304 1.67 -32.39 20.66
CA GLU A 304 1.21 -31.83 21.94
C GLU A 304 0.38 -32.84 22.73
N GLN A 305 -0.52 -33.56 22.07
CA GLN A 305 -1.34 -34.62 22.66
C GLN A 305 -0.49 -35.80 23.15
N SER A 306 0.59 -36.14 22.44
CA SER A 306 1.54 -37.17 22.87
C SER A 306 2.51 -36.69 23.97
N GLY A 307 2.44 -35.42 24.38
CA GLY A 307 3.27 -34.85 25.44
C GLY A 307 4.69 -34.44 25.00
N ASP A 308 5.02 -34.55 23.71
CA ASP A 308 6.29 -34.10 23.12
C ASP A 308 6.22 -32.60 22.80
N ILE A 309 6.30 -31.80 23.87
CA ILE A 309 6.15 -30.33 23.84
C ILE A 309 7.19 -29.68 22.92
N LYS A 310 8.41 -30.23 22.84
CA LYS A 310 9.48 -29.67 22.02
C LYS A 310 9.15 -29.79 20.53
N LYS A 311 8.79 -30.99 20.06
CA LYS A 311 8.38 -31.18 18.66
C LYS A 311 7.08 -30.44 18.33
N ALA A 312 6.14 -30.38 19.27
CA ALA A 312 4.92 -29.60 19.10
C ALA A 312 5.23 -28.13 18.79
N LEU A 313 6.14 -27.52 19.56
CA LEU A 313 6.55 -26.14 19.35
C LEU A 313 7.29 -25.94 18.02
N GLU A 314 8.22 -26.84 17.67
CA GLU A 314 8.96 -26.79 16.40
C GLU A 314 8.03 -26.86 15.17
N TYR A 315 7.10 -27.81 15.14
CA TYR A 315 6.11 -27.92 14.07
C TYR A 315 5.20 -26.69 14.01
N ARG A 316 4.81 -26.14 15.17
CA ARG A 316 3.94 -24.97 15.23
C ARG A 316 4.60 -23.73 14.63
N VAL A 317 5.84 -23.44 15.02
CA VAL A 317 6.58 -22.28 14.49
C VAL A 317 6.73 -22.38 12.97
N ARG A 318 7.13 -23.55 12.47
CA ARG A 318 7.25 -23.80 11.03
C ARG A 318 5.93 -23.61 10.28
N ALA A 319 4.81 -24.09 10.83
CA ALA A 319 3.49 -23.89 10.23
C ALA A 319 3.12 -22.40 10.17
N LEU A 320 3.39 -21.65 11.25
CA LEU A 320 3.12 -20.21 11.32
C LEU A 320 3.95 -19.43 10.29
N ASP A 321 5.23 -19.75 10.12
CA ASP A 321 6.08 -19.10 9.12
C ASP A 321 5.54 -19.30 7.70
N GLU A 322 5.12 -20.53 7.36
CA GLU A 322 4.51 -20.84 6.06
C GLU A 322 3.18 -20.08 5.87
N TYR A 323 2.30 -20.05 6.87
CA TYR A 323 1.06 -19.26 6.78
C TYR A 323 1.31 -17.77 6.60
N VAL A 324 2.29 -17.19 7.32
CA VAL A 324 2.65 -15.78 7.16
C VAL A 324 3.21 -15.51 5.78
N ALA A 325 4.01 -16.43 5.22
CA ALA A 325 4.49 -16.33 3.85
C ALA A 325 3.33 -16.36 2.84
N ILE A 326 2.38 -17.29 2.99
CA ILE A 326 1.18 -17.40 2.15
C ILE A 326 0.34 -16.13 2.23
N ILE A 327 0.02 -15.62 3.44
CA ILE A 327 -0.79 -14.41 3.63
C ILE A 327 -0.20 -13.18 2.90
N LYS A 328 1.13 -13.10 2.77
CA LYS A 328 1.80 -11.99 2.07
C LYS A 328 1.53 -12.03 0.57
N VAL A 329 1.47 -13.21 -0.03
CA VAL A 329 1.37 -13.39 -1.49
C VAL A 329 -0.04 -13.72 -1.97
N ASP A 330 -0.91 -14.22 -1.09
CA ASP A 330 -2.29 -14.57 -1.40
C ASP A 330 -3.04 -13.35 -1.94
N GLU A 331 -4.07 -13.57 -2.75
CA GLU A 331 -4.94 -12.51 -3.29
C GLU A 331 -6.38 -12.67 -2.82
N ASP A 332 -6.73 -13.83 -2.26
CA ASP A 332 -8.06 -14.10 -1.76
C ASP A 332 -8.22 -13.50 -0.35
N HIS A 333 -9.04 -12.44 -0.24
CA HIS A 333 -9.30 -11.73 1.01
C HIS A 333 -9.93 -12.62 2.08
N ASP A 334 -10.84 -13.53 1.70
CA ASP A 334 -11.49 -14.43 2.64
C ASP A 334 -10.50 -15.48 3.14
N ARG A 335 -9.69 -16.04 2.24
CA ARG A 335 -8.60 -16.95 2.62
C ARG A 335 -7.57 -16.27 3.51
N LYS A 336 -7.15 -15.05 3.19
CA LYS A 336 -6.27 -14.25 4.08
C LYS A 336 -6.88 -14.06 5.46
N ARG A 337 -8.19 -13.75 5.54
CA ARG A 337 -8.88 -13.59 6.83
C ARG A 337 -8.83 -14.89 7.63
N ILE A 338 -9.11 -16.02 7.00
CA ILE A 338 -9.06 -17.36 7.63
C ILE A 338 -7.63 -17.69 8.09
N LEU A 339 -6.63 -17.49 7.22
CA LEU A 339 -5.22 -17.76 7.54
C LEU A 339 -4.71 -16.86 8.67
N ARG A 340 -5.08 -15.57 8.70
CA ARG A 340 -4.74 -14.66 9.81
C ARG A 340 -5.33 -15.12 11.13
N ALA A 341 -6.57 -15.61 11.14
CA ALA A 341 -7.20 -16.17 12.33
C ALA A 341 -6.42 -17.41 12.82
N ARG A 342 -6.06 -18.32 11.91
CA ARG A 342 -5.22 -19.50 12.22
C ARG A 342 -3.85 -19.11 12.78
N VAL A 343 -3.19 -18.10 12.20
CA VAL A 343 -1.90 -17.59 12.71
C VAL A 343 -2.04 -17.06 14.13
N LYS A 344 -3.11 -16.28 14.40
CA LYS A 344 -3.38 -15.74 15.74
C LYS A 344 -3.57 -16.86 16.77
N GLU A 345 -4.39 -17.85 16.45
CA GLU A 345 -4.61 -19.03 17.31
C GLU A 345 -3.30 -19.80 17.54
N GLY A 346 -2.56 -20.07 16.47
CA GLY A 346 -1.31 -20.80 16.54
C GLY A 346 -0.23 -20.09 17.37
N LEU A 347 -0.18 -18.76 17.34
CA LEU A 347 0.75 -17.95 18.13
C LEU A 347 0.45 -18.05 19.63
N ILE A 348 -0.82 -17.92 20.03
CA ILE A 348 -1.26 -18.06 21.44
C ILE A 348 -0.86 -19.44 21.99
N ALA A 349 -1.11 -20.49 21.20
CA ALA A 349 -0.76 -21.85 21.60
C ALA A 349 0.76 -22.10 21.61
N ALA A 350 1.53 -21.50 20.70
CA ALA A 350 3.00 -21.55 20.73
C ALA A 350 3.56 -20.91 22.01
N GLU A 351 3.01 -19.78 22.46
CA GLU A 351 3.39 -19.15 23.72
C GLU A 351 3.09 -20.04 24.94
N SER A 352 1.92 -20.72 24.94
CA SER A 352 1.55 -21.68 25.99
C SER A 352 2.51 -22.88 26.05
N LEU A 353 2.84 -23.46 24.88
CA LEU A 353 3.81 -24.55 24.77
C LEU A 353 5.20 -24.14 25.27
N LYS A 354 5.66 -22.94 24.90
CA LYS A 354 6.94 -22.37 25.37
C LYS A 354 6.98 -22.26 26.89
N LYS A 355 5.91 -21.75 27.52
CA LYS A 355 5.81 -21.67 28.99
C LYS A 355 5.89 -23.06 29.64
N ARG A 356 5.13 -24.04 29.13
CA ARG A 356 5.14 -25.41 29.65
C ARG A 356 6.51 -26.09 29.51
N LEU A 357 7.20 -25.85 28.39
CA LEU A 357 8.55 -26.38 28.17
C LEU A 357 9.55 -25.80 29.18
N LEU A 358 9.49 -24.49 29.43
CA LEU A 358 10.33 -23.82 30.44
C LEU A 358 10.07 -24.37 31.85
N THR A 359 8.81 -24.64 32.20
CA THR A 359 8.45 -25.26 33.49
C THR A 359 8.97 -26.70 33.60
N LYS A 360 8.87 -27.50 32.52
CA LYS A 360 9.44 -28.86 32.52
C LYS A 360 10.96 -28.84 32.72
N ILE A 361 11.67 -27.97 32.00
CA ILE A 361 13.12 -27.81 32.13
C ILE A 361 13.50 -27.43 33.57
N ARG A 362 12.73 -26.53 34.21
CA ARG A 362 12.93 -26.17 35.63
C ARG A 362 12.69 -27.33 36.59
N ASN A 363 11.77 -28.25 36.27
CA ASN A 363 11.39 -29.35 37.16
C ASN A 363 12.21 -30.65 36.93
N THR A 364 12.84 -30.83 35.77
CA THR A 364 13.64 -32.03 35.44
C THR A 364 15.14 -31.89 35.72
N GLY A 365 15.57 -30.80 36.35
CA GLY A 365 16.96 -30.58 36.74
C GLY A 365 17.30 -31.23 38.08
N SER A 366 18.00 -32.36 38.02
CA SER A 366 18.84 -32.88 39.09
C SER A 366 19.83 -31.82 39.57
N VAL A 367 20.03 -31.75 40.89
CA VAL A 367 21.09 -30.99 41.56
C VAL A 367 22.36 -31.86 41.56
N PRO A 368 23.44 -31.50 40.86
CA PRO A 368 24.77 -31.77 41.36
C PRO A 368 25.14 -30.66 42.34
N THR A 369 25.37 -31.04 43.59
CA THR A 369 26.04 -30.22 44.59
C THR A 369 27.46 -29.94 44.13
N THR A 370 27.61 -28.87 43.37
CA THR A 370 28.80 -28.02 43.40
C THR A 370 28.31 -26.62 43.67
N SER A 371 28.77 -26.07 44.80
CA SER A 371 28.70 -24.66 45.16
C SER A 371 28.69 -23.74 43.93
N SER A 372 27.51 -23.22 43.62
CA SER A 372 27.29 -22.03 42.78
C SER A 372 25.80 -21.71 42.94
N SER A 373 25.33 -20.66 43.62
CA SER A 373 25.85 -19.29 43.70
C SER A 373 26.54 -18.87 42.40
N SER A 374 25.84 -19.07 41.29
CA SER A 374 26.02 -18.25 40.11
C SER A 374 24.69 -18.23 39.33
N THR A 375 23.81 -17.23 39.35
CA THR A 375 24.09 -15.79 39.35
C THR A 375 25.55 -15.51 39.02
N GLU A 376 25.99 -15.92 37.83
CA GLU A 376 26.75 -14.93 37.10
C GLU A 376 25.67 -13.86 36.80
N ASN A 377 25.35 -12.91 37.70
CA ASN A 377 26.25 -11.85 38.11
C ASN A 377 27.48 -11.82 37.19
N LEU A 378 27.21 -11.63 35.89
CA LEU A 378 27.97 -10.61 35.19
C LEU A 378 28.06 -9.46 36.16
N ASN A 379 29.28 -9.15 36.56
CA ASN A 379 29.59 -7.97 37.33
C ASN A 379 29.28 -6.75 36.45
N LEU A 380 28.01 -6.53 36.13
CA LEU A 380 27.45 -5.29 35.60
C LEU A 380 27.67 -4.14 36.60
N ASN A 381 28.11 -4.44 37.83
CA ASN A 381 28.58 -3.47 38.81
C ASN A 381 29.79 -2.66 38.34
N ASP A 382 30.56 -3.12 37.34
CA ASP A 382 31.69 -2.34 36.82
C ASP A 382 31.22 -1.19 35.91
N ASN A 383 29.96 -1.22 35.44
CA ASN A 383 29.35 -0.14 34.67
C ASN A 383 28.02 0.31 35.29
N LYS A 384 28.10 1.27 36.22
CA LYS A 384 26.95 1.84 36.93
C LYS A 384 25.82 2.29 35.99
N GLU A 385 26.15 2.76 34.79
CA GLU A 385 25.15 3.19 33.80
C GLU A 385 24.34 2.03 33.23
N LEU A 386 24.96 0.87 32.99
CA LEU A 386 24.28 -0.28 32.39
C LEU A 386 23.39 -1.00 33.41
N SER A 387 23.80 -1.01 34.68
CA SER A 387 22.98 -1.48 35.80
C SER A 387 21.73 -0.60 35.99
N ALA A 388 21.90 0.72 35.96
CA ALA A 388 20.77 1.66 36.00
C ALA A 388 19.82 1.50 34.80
N ALA A 389 20.36 1.31 33.59
CA ALA A 389 19.57 1.04 32.39
C ALA A 389 18.74 -0.24 32.50
N TYR A 390 19.31 -1.30 33.08
CA TYR A 390 18.58 -2.54 33.33
C TYR A 390 17.45 -2.34 34.34
N GLN A 391 17.69 -1.54 35.39
CA GLN A 391 16.66 -1.23 36.37
C GLN A 391 15.48 -0.46 35.75
N HIS A 392 15.74 0.50 34.85
CA HIS A 392 14.67 1.17 34.08
C HIS A 392 13.84 0.18 33.25
N CYS A 393 14.49 -0.76 32.56
CA CYS A 393 13.79 -1.81 31.82
C CYS A 393 12.93 -2.73 32.74
N LEU A 394 13.36 -2.98 33.99
CA LEU A 394 12.57 -3.72 34.98
C LEU A 394 11.37 -2.90 35.49
N ASN A 395 11.57 -1.60 35.74
CA ASN A 395 10.48 -0.69 36.12
C ASN A 395 9.43 -0.61 35.00
N GLY A 396 9.86 -0.58 33.73
CA GLY A 396 8.97 -0.66 32.57
C GLY A 396 8.08 -1.91 32.59
N ASN A 397 8.63 -3.08 32.95
CA ASN A 397 7.83 -4.30 33.12
C ASN A 397 6.80 -4.18 34.26
N GLN A 398 7.16 -3.52 35.36
CA GLN A 398 6.23 -3.32 36.49
C GLN A 398 5.07 -2.41 36.08
N PHE A 399 5.35 -1.30 35.39
CA PHE A 399 4.31 -0.41 34.88
C PHE A 399 3.45 -1.06 33.80
N MET A 400 4.02 -1.91 32.94
CA MET A 400 3.26 -2.74 31.99
C MET A 400 2.25 -3.65 32.69
N ASN A 401 2.64 -4.27 33.80
CA ASN A 401 1.75 -5.15 34.57
C ASN A 401 0.67 -4.35 35.33
N ALA A 402 0.96 -3.09 35.66
CA ALA A 402 0.02 -2.16 36.29
C ALA A 402 -0.85 -1.38 35.28
N SER A 403 -0.82 -1.74 33.98
CA SER A 403 -1.53 -1.04 32.89
C SER A 403 -1.23 0.46 32.77
N ARG A 404 -0.06 0.91 33.25
CA ARG A 404 0.41 2.30 33.15
C ARG A 404 1.34 2.44 31.94
N PHE A 405 0.77 2.36 30.73
CA PHE A 405 1.55 2.16 29.51
C PHE A 405 2.44 3.35 29.14
N THR A 406 2.01 4.59 29.36
CA THR A 406 2.85 5.77 29.08
C THR A 406 4.16 5.73 29.87
N GLN A 407 4.06 5.52 31.19
CA GLN A 407 5.23 5.42 32.08
C GLN A 407 6.06 4.18 31.80
N ALA A 408 5.44 3.06 31.41
CA ALA A 408 6.17 1.88 30.99
C ALA A 408 7.02 2.14 29.74
N CYS A 409 6.47 2.85 28.76
CA CYS A 409 7.15 3.16 27.51
C CYS A 409 8.30 4.14 27.73
N ASP A 410 8.14 5.13 28.61
CA ASP A 410 9.22 6.06 29.01
C ASP A 410 10.40 5.30 29.67
N GLU A 411 10.11 4.41 30.61
CA GLU A 411 11.12 3.61 31.30
C GLU A 411 11.87 2.67 30.35
N TYR A 412 11.16 2.02 29.41
CA TYR A 412 11.81 1.22 28.37
C TYR A 412 12.69 2.06 27.45
N GLN A 413 12.24 3.26 27.07
CA GLN A 413 13.01 4.16 26.20
C GLN A 413 14.32 4.59 26.89
N ILE A 414 14.27 4.94 28.17
CA ILE A 414 15.44 5.32 28.96
C ILE A 414 16.44 4.16 29.02
N GLY A 415 15.98 2.97 29.43
CA GLY A 415 16.85 1.80 29.55
C GLY A 415 17.45 1.34 28.22
N LEU A 416 16.65 1.28 27.15
CA LEU A 416 17.10 0.85 25.82
C LEU A 416 18.09 1.82 25.19
N THR A 417 17.92 3.13 25.39
CA THR A 417 18.84 4.14 24.85
C THR A 417 20.26 3.96 25.39
N VAL A 418 20.38 3.68 26.68
CA VAL A 418 21.68 3.45 27.34
C VAL A 418 22.27 2.10 26.92
N MET A 419 21.45 1.04 26.85
CA MET A 419 21.92 -0.29 26.40
C MET A 419 22.40 -0.28 24.93
N LEU A 420 21.67 0.39 24.03
CA LEU A 420 22.05 0.52 22.61
C LEU A 420 23.35 1.30 22.42
N ARG A 421 23.62 2.28 23.29
CA ARG A 421 24.90 3.00 23.30
C ARG A 421 26.04 2.09 23.76
N ALA A 422 25.83 1.36 24.85
CA ALA A 422 26.82 0.42 25.38
C ALA A 422 27.15 -0.71 24.38
N ALA A 423 26.16 -1.19 23.60
CA ALA A 423 26.37 -2.24 22.59
C ALA A 423 27.27 -1.80 21.42
N ARG A 424 27.33 -0.49 21.12
CA ARG A 424 28.20 0.04 20.05
C ARG A 424 29.67 0.12 20.45
N THR A 425 29.94 0.17 21.74
CA THR A 425 31.30 0.32 22.30
C THR A 425 31.83 -0.96 22.93
N GLU A 426 31.02 -2.02 23.01
CA GLU A 426 31.38 -3.30 23.61
C GLU A 426 32.21 -4.15 22.63
N THR A 427 33.46 -4.39 22.98
CA THR A 427 34.42 -5.16 22.18
C THR A 427 34.50 -6.62 22.59
N ASP A 428 33.98 -6.99 23.77
CA ASP A 428 33.92 -8.37 24.23
C ASP A 428 32.77 -9.13 23.54
N PRO A 429 33.06 -10.19 22.75
CA PRO A 429 32.05 -10.94 22.01
C PRO A 429 30.97 -11.57 22.88
N VAL A 430 31.31 -11.99 24.11
CA VAL A 430 30.38 -12.64 25.03
C VAL A 430 29.44 -11.59 25.63
N LYS A 431 29.98 -10.47 26.10
CA LYS A 431 29.17 -9.36 26.64
C LYS A 431 28.31 -8.71 25.56
N SER A 432 28.85 -8.55 24.35
CA SER A 432 28.11 -8.03 23.19
C SER A 432 26.91 -8.91 22.87
N ASN A 433 27.08 -10.24 22.80
CA ASN A 433 25.97 -11.16 22.54
C ASN A 433 24.90 -11.11 23.63
N ILE A 434 25.30 -11.04 24.90
CA ILE A 434 24.36 -10.93 26.03
C ILE A 434 23.58 -9.61 25.97
N LEU A 435 24.28 -8.50 25.71
CA LEU A 435 23.67 -7.18 25.60
C LEU A 435 22.72 -7.08 24.41
N HIS A 436 23.08 -7.65 23.26
CA HIS A 436 22.19 -7.73 22.08
C HIS A 436 20.93 -8.56 22.35
N ASN A 437 21.04 -9.66 23.10
CA ASN A 437 19.89 -10.47 23.51
C ASN A 437 18.96 -9.69 24.47
N MET A 438 19.54 -8.97 25.43
CA MET A 438 18.78 -8.10 26.34
C MET A 438 18.06 -6.97 25.59
N ILE A 439 18.76 -6.28 24.69
CA ILE A 439 18.20 -5.21 23.87
C ILE A 439 17.04 -5.74 23.01
N SER A 440 17.22 -6.87 22.34
CA SER A 440 16.18 -7.49 21.51
C SER A 440 14.95 -7.88 22.33
N PHE A 441 15.16 -8.38 23.55
CA PHE A 441 14.07 -8.72 24.46
C PHE A 441 13.26 -7.48 24.86
N TYR A 442 13.93 -6.40 25.27
CA TYR A 442 13.25 -5.18 25.74
C TYR A 442 12.69 -4.31 24.60
N LEU A 443 13.26 -4.34 23.40
CA LEU A 443 12.67 -3.70 22.21
C LEU A 443 11.30 -4.28 21.89
N ASN A 444 11.16 -5.61 21.90
CA ASN A 444 9.87 -6.26 21.70
C ASN A 444 8.85 -5.89 22.79
N LYS A 445 9.30 -5.69 24.03
CA LYS A 445 8.45 -5.23 25.13
C LYS A 445 8.00 -3.77 24.97
N ALA A 446 8.90 -2.91 24.51
CA ALA A 446 8.59 -1.51 24.20
C ALA A 446 7.59 -1.38 23.03
N GLU A 447 7.75 -2.20 22.00
CA GLU A 447 6.80 -2.24 20.87
C GLU A 447 5.41 -2.70 21.32
N LEU A 448 5.35 -3.74 22.16
CA LEU A 448 4.08 -4.19 22.77
C LEU A 448 3.47 -3.11 23.67
N CYS A 449 4.28 -2.38 24.44
CA CYS A 449 3.84 -1.24 25.25
C CYS A 449 3.18 -0.17 24.38
N LYS A 450 3.83 0.21 23.29
CA LYS A 450 3.34 1.23 22.36
C LYS A 450 2.00 0.85 21.75
N ASN A 451 1.86 -0.40 21.28
CA ASN A 451 0.61 -0.89 20.70
C ASN A 451 -0.54 -0.90 21.72
N LYS A 452 -0.26 -1.25 22.99
CA LYS A 452 -1.26 -1.20 24.07
C LYS A 452 -1.64 0.23 24.47
N ASN A 453 -0.67 1.14 24.47
CA ASN A 453 -0.90 2.56 24.73
C ASN A 453 -1.77 3.20 23.63
N GLU A 454 -1.50 2.88 22.36
CA GLU A 454 -2.31 3.32 21.22
C GLU A 454 -3.74 2.76 21.28
N ALA A 455 -3.91 1.50 21.68
CA ALA A 455 -5.23 0.91 21.87
C ALA A 455 -6.02 1.57 23.02
N GLN A 456 -5.37 1.85 24.16
CA GLN A 456 -6.01 2.53 25.29
C GLN A 456 -6.41 3.98 24.93
N GLN A 457 -5.58 4.67 24.16
CA GLN A 457 -5.90 6.02 23.70
C GLN A 457 -7.12 6.02 22.76
N LEU A 458 -7.20 5.04 21.87
CA LEU A 458 -8.36 4.88 20.98
C LEU A 458 -9.65 4.56 21.74
N GLU A 459 -9.58 3.78 22.83
CA GLU A 459 -10.75 3.51 23.69
C GLU A 459 -11.22 4.78 24.42
N ILE A 460 -10.29 5.58 24.95
CA ILE A 460 -10.59 6.88 25.59
C ILE A 460 -11.18 7.86 24.57
N ASP A 461 -10.62 7.93 23.36
CA ASP A 461 -11.13 8.80 22.29
C ASP A 461 -12.55 8.36 21.86
N MET A 462 -12.84 7.06 21.84
CA MET A 462 -14.18 6.54 21.55
C MET A 462 -15.21 6.79 22.66
N GLU A 463 -14.80 6.81 23.93
CA GLU A 463 -15.67 7.19 25.06
C GLU A 463 -15.98 8.69 25.03
N ASN A 464 -14.98 9.54 24.76
CA ASN A 464 -15.18 10.99 24.62
C ASN A 464 -16.13 11.35 23.46
N ILE A 465 -16.09 10.61 22.34
CA ILE A 465 -17.01 10.79 21.21
C ILE A 465 -18.46 10.45 21.60
N LYS A 466 -18.69 9.50 22.52
CA LYS A 466 -20.04 9.15 22.99
C LYS A 466 -20.62 10.24 23.89
N ASP A 467 -19.80 10.86 24.75
CA ASP A 467 -20.24 11.95 25.62
C ASP A 467 -20.56 13.24 24.83
N ASP A 468 -19.80 13.55 23.78
CA ASP A 468 -20.12 14.67 22.87
C ASP A 468 -21.42 14.42 22.07
N SER A 469 -21.69 13.15 21.68
CA SER A 469 -22.93 12.79 21.00
C SER A 469 -24.18 12.87 21.91
N ALA A 470 -24.00 12.74 23.23
CA ALA A 470 -25.06 12.92 24.22
C ALA A 470 -25.39 14.41 24.46
N LEU A 471 -24.39 15.29 24.41
CA LEU A 471 -24.56 16.75 24.49
C LEU A 471 -25.27 17.35 23.26
N ASP A 472 -24.99 16.83 22.06
CA ASP A 472 -25.70 17.26 20.83
C ASP A 472 -27.17 16.81 20.83
N SER A 473 -27.47 15.64 21.41
CA SER A 473 -28.84 15.13 21.53
C SER A 473 -29.72 15.93 22.51
N THR A 474 -29.10 16.60 23.50
CA THR A 474 -29.79 17.48 24.45
C THR A 474 -30.03 18.88 23.85
N MET A 475 -29.09 19.40 23.05
CA MET A 475 -29.26 20.68 22.32
C MET A 475 -30.32 20.62 21.21
N LEU A 476 -30.48 19.47 20.54
CA LEU A 476 -31.52 19.28 19.52
C LEU A 476 -32.95 19.25 20.11
N ASN A 477 -33.12 18.77 21.35
CA ASN A 477 -34.43 18.74 22.01
C ASN A 477 -34.90 20.12 22.51
N GLU A 478 -33.99 21.03 22.88
CA GLU A 478 -34.39 22.40 23.23
C GLU A 478 -34.83 23.20 22.00
N SER A 479 -34.17 23.00 20.84
CA SER A 479 -34.53 23.69 19.59
C SER A 479 -35.91 23.32 19.03
N ASN A 480 -36.41 22.09 19.27
CA ASN A 480 -37.73 21.66 18.82
C ASN A 480 -38.88 22.27 19.65
N THR A 481 -38.63 22.64 20.91
CA THR A 481 -39.67 23.26 21.75
C THR A 481 -39.98 24.72 21.39
N ASP A 482 -39.01 25.42 20.78
CA ASP A 482 -39.20 26.80 20.29
C ASP A 482 -39.93 26.87 18.95
N THR A 483 -39.77 25.85 18.10
CA THR A 483 -40.46 25.77 16.80
C THR A 483 -41.96 25.47 16.98
N GLU A 484 -42.34 24.65 17.96
CA GLU A 484 -43.75 24.36 18.28
C GLU A 484 -44.47 25.54 18.93
N LYS A 485 -43.77 26.38 19.71
CA LYS A 485 -44.34 27.64 20.25
C LYS A 485 -44.58 28.69 19.16
N LYS A 486 -43.70 28.78 18.14
CA LYS A 486 -43.90 29.71 17.01
C LYS A 486 -45.05 29.31 16.07
N GLN A 487 -45.32 28.01 15.90
CA GLN A 487 -46.46 27.58 15.07
C GLN A 487 -47.82 27.78 15.76
N ARG A 488 -47.89 27.76 17.10
CA ARG A 488 -49.14 28.09 17.82
C ARG A 488 -49.47 29.59 17.84
N ALA A 489 -48.48 30.48 17.71
CA ALA A 489 -48.70 31.93 17.63
C ALA A 489 -49.24 32.37 16.24
N ASN A 490 -48.80 31.75 15.15
CA ASN A 490 -49.26 32.09 13.79
C ASN A 490 -50.66 31.54 13.44
N GLY A 491 -51.19 30.57 14.20
CA GLY A 491 -52.53 30.03 14.02
C GLY A 491 -53.67 30.91 14.55
N GLN A 492 -53.38 31.88 15.44
CA GLN A 492 -54.40 32.75 16.05
C GLN A 492 -54.57 34.12 15.37
N GLN A 493 -53.75 34.44 14.35
CA GLN A 493 -53.81 35.74 13.67
C GLN A 493 -54.60 35.73 12.35
N ASN A 494 -55.03 34.57 11.86
CA ASN A 494 -55.83 34.43 10.63
C ASN A 494 -57.36 34.28 10.87
N CYS A 495 -57.86 34.65 12.05
CA CYS A 495 -59.30 34.68 12.36
C CYS A 495 -59.86 36.08 12.71
N ARG A 496 -59.10 37.16 12.45
CA ARG A 496 -59.61 38.53 12.54
C ARG A 496 -59.10 39.35 11.38
N LEU A 497 -59.83 39.30 10.27
CA LEU A 497 -60.00 40.34 9.25
C LEU A 497 -61.10 39.84 8.30
N GLN A 498 -62.34 39.93 8.78
CA GLN A 498 -63.51 40.33 7.99
C GLN A 498 -63.57 41.86 8.00
#